data_AF-A0A9P5LDG4-F1
#
_entry.id   AF-A0A9P5LDG4-F1
#
_cell.length_a   1.000
_cell.length_b   1.000
_cell.length_c   1.000
_cell.angle_alpha   90.00
_cell.angle_beta   90.00
_cell.angle_gamma   90.00
#
_symmetry.space_group_name_H-M   'P 1'
#
loop_
_entity.id
_entity.type
_entity.pdbx_description
1 polymer ?
#
loop_
_entity_poly.entity_id
_entity_poly.type
_entity_poly.pdbx_seq_one_letter_code
_entity_poly.pdbx_strand_id
1 'polypeptide(L)'
;MSASTRKKLGMLTNGIQAADFLEVLRPTLDSSEFAGVKVTCCDGIGWDSQQQMLKDIQSVNAEKFMDVVSSHGYSAAPGDPFNTTLSVLQTEWANIFSPWSTGWDTGADGDGLLWASRI
;
A
#
# COMPACT_ATOMS: atom_id res chain seq x y z
N MET A 1 -35.84 0.96 11.81
CA MET A 1 -34.85 0.00 11.30
C MET A 1 -33.47 0.57 11.61
N SER A 2 -32.76 0.00 12.57
CA SER A 2 -31.41 0.46 12.94
C SER A 2 -30.43 -0.04 11.88
N ALA A 3 -29.78 0.86 11.15
CA ALA A 3 -28.65 0.50 10.32
C ALA A 3 -27.53 0.05 11.26
N SER A 4 -27.23 -1.25 11.25
CA SER A 4 -26.00 -1.76 11.84
C SER A 4 -24.83 -1.05 11.17
N THR A 5 -24.18 -0.14 11.89
CA THR A 5 -22.93 0.48 11.48
C THR A 5 -21.91 -0.64 11.38
N ARG A 6 -21.64 -1.13 10.16
CA ARG A 6 -20.51 -2.02 9.93
C ARG A 6 -19.24 -1.20 10.21
N LYS A 7 -18.69 -1.37 11.42
CA LYS A 7 -17.40 -0.82 11.79
C LYS A 7 -16.37 -1.42 10.82
N LYS A 8 -15.84 -0.58 9.92
CA LYS A 8 -14.71 -0.96 9.06
C LYS A 8 -13.47 -1.12 9.96
N LEU A 9 -12.63 -2.10 9.64
CA LEU A 9 -11.35 -2.27 10.33
C LEU A 9 -10.35 -1.26 9.77
N GLY A 10 -9.52 -0.71 10.65
CA GLY A 10 -8.44 0.20 10.30
C GLY A 10 -7.49 0.35 11.48
N MET A 11 -6.20 0.44 11.18
CA MET A 11 -5.14 0.70 12.15
C MET A 11 -4.30 1.85 11.61
N LEU A 12 -4.23 2.96 12.35
CA LEU A 12 -3.44 4.11 11.94
C LEU A 12 -2.00 3.91 12.42
N THR A 13 -1.06 4.13 11.52
CA THR A 13 0.37 4.09 11.80
C THR A 13 1.08 5.15 10.95
N ASN A 14 2.12 5.78 11.49
CA ASN A 14 3.07 6.56 10.68
C ASN A 14 4.31 5.70 10.36
N GLY A 15 5.27 6.22 9.58
CA GLY A 15 6.43 5.41 9.18
C GLY A 15 7.35 5.02 10.35
N ILE A 16 7.46 5.87 11.37
CA ILE A 16 8.25 5.55 12.57
C ILE A 16 7.59 4.44 13.40
N GLN A 17 6.27 4.51 13.60
CA GLN A 17 5.51 3.47 14.28
C GLN A 17 5.50 2.14 13.51
N ALA A 18 5.47 2.20 12.17
CA ALA A 18 5.64 1.02 11.34
C ALA A 18 7.03 0.42 11.51
N ALA A 19 8.09 1.25 11.54
CA ALA A 19 9.46 0.81 11.81
C ALA A 19 9.59 0.10 13.17
N ASP A 20 9.01 0.66 14.24
CA ASP A 20 9.02 0.04 15.58
C ASP A 20 8.43 -1.39 15.54
N PHE A 21 7.36 -1.60 14.77
CA PHE A 21 6.76 -2.92 14.64
C PHE A 21 7.56 -3.86 13.74
N LEU A 22 8.18 -3.35 12.66
CA LEU A 22 9.03 -4.14 11.77
C LEU A 22 10.23 -4.74 12.52
N GLU A 23 10.80 -3.99 13.47
CA GLU A 23 11.87 -4.45 14.36
C GLU A 23 11.47 -5.62 15.24
N VAL A 24 10.17 -5.76 15.55
CA VAL A 24 9.65 -6.92 16.28
C VAL A 24 9.28 -8.05 15.32
N LEU A 25 8.59 -7.71 14.23
CA LEU A 25 8.02 -8.68 13.30
C LEU A 25 9.10 -9.51 12.61
N ARG A 26 10.13 -8.87 12.02
CA ARG A 26 11.13 -9.61 11.23
C ARG A 26 11.92 -10.62 12.08
N PRO A 27 12.49 -10.27 13.25
CA PRO A 27 13.14 -11.25 14.11
C PRO A 27 12.19 -12.34 14.63
N THR A 28 10.92 -12.01 14.86
CA THR A 28 9.91 -13.00 15.26
C THR A 28 9.68 -14.04 14.16
N LEU A 29 9.58 -13.61 12.91
CA LEU A 29 9.47 -14.52 11.77
C LEU A 29 10.73 -15.39 11.64
N ASP A 30 11.91 -14.78 11.70
CA ASP A 30 13.19 -15.49 11.56
C ASP A 30 13.38 -16.55 12.66
N SER A 31 13.08 -16.20 13.92
CA SER A 31 13.17 -17.13 15.06
C SER A 31 12.09 -18.21 15.08
N SER A 32 11.00 -18.00 14.34
CA SER A 32 9.89 -18.95 14.20
C SER A 32 10.01 -19.79 12.91
N GLU A 33 11.19 -19.83 12.28
CA GLU A 33 11.46 -20.59 11.04
C GLU A 33 10.65 -20.11 9.81
N PHE A 34 10.15 -18.87 9.82
CA PHE A 34 9.41 -18.23 8.73
C PHE A 34 10.22 -17.17 7.97
N ALA A 35 11.56 -17.28 7.97
CA ALA A 35 12.45 -16.32 7.30
C ALA A 35 12.20 -16.16 5.79
N GLY A 36 11.51 -17.11 5.16
CA GLY A 36 11.11 -17.06 3.75
C GLY A 36 9.84 -16.25 3.46
N VAL A 37 9.11 -15.81 4.49
CA VAL A 37 7.95 -14.94 4.34
C VAL A 37 8.43 -13.51 4.05
N LYS A 38 7.99 -12.95 2.92
CA LYS A 38 8.30 -11.57 2.55
C LYS A 38 7.46 -10.59 3.35
N VAL A 39 8.10 -9.61 3.96
CA VAL A 39 7.46 -8.54 4.71
C VAL A 39 7.18 -7.36 3.79
N THR A 40 5.91 -6.95 3.71
CA THR A 40 5.48 -5.78 2.96
C THR A 40 5.17 -4.64 3.92
N CYS A 41 5.42 -3.40 3.51
CA CYS A 41 4.87 -2.22 4.19
C CYS A 41 4.65 -1.07 3.20
N CYS A 42 3.62 -0.24 3.36
CA CYS A 42 2.62 -0.26 4.43
C CYS A 42 1.19 -0.19 3.89
N ASP A 43 1.02 -0.34 2.58
CA ASP A 43 -0.27 -0.21 1.90
C ASP A 43 -0.87 1.20 2.13
N GLY A 44 0.00 2.23 2.06
CA GLY A 44 -0.41 3.63 2.17
C GLY A 44 -1.48 3.97 1.13
N ILE A 45 -2.49 4.75 1.55
CA ILE A 45 -3.73 5.01 0.79
C ILE A 45 -3.53 5.64 -0.60
N GLY A 46 -2.35 6.18 -0.85
CA GLY A 46 -1.89 6.59 -2.17
C GLY A 46 -0.37 6.61 -2.25
N TRP A 47 0.14 6.73 -3.47
CA TRP A 47 1.56 6.67 -3.79
C TRP A 47 2.40 7.65 -2.95
N ASP A 48 2.00 8.92 -2.90
CA ASP A 48 2.72 9.96 -2.15
C ASP A 48 2.74 9.71 -0.64
N SER A 49 1.64 9.21 -0.08
CA SER A 49 1.58 8.88 1.35
C SER A 49 2.52 7.74 1.70
N GLN A 50 2.62 6.72 0.83
CA GLN A 50 3.55 5.63 1.02
C GLN A 50 5.00 6.09 0.83
N GLN A 51 5.27 7.02 -0.10
CA GLN A 51 6.62 7.57 -0.27
C GLN A 51 7.09 8.28 1.00
N GLN A 52 6.18 9.02 1.67
CA GLN A 52 6.50 9.64 2.96
C GLN A 52 6.74 8.58 4.05
N MET A 53 5.89 7.55 4.14
CA MET A 53 6.11 6.45 5.10
C MET A 53 7.46 5.76 4.91
N LEU A 54 7.85 5.49 3.66
CA LEU A 54 9.15 4.88 3.37
C LEU A 54 10.31 5.78 3.80
N LYS A 55 10.24 7.10 3.55
CA LYS A 55 11.26 8.06 4.01
C LYS A 55 11.42 8.04 5.53
N ASP A 56 10.31 7.99 6.26
CA ASP A 56 10.33 7.91 7.72
C ASP A 56 10.97 6.59 8.19
N ILE A 57 10.59 5.44 7.61
CA ILE A 57 11.18 4.11 7.89
C ILE A 57 12.70 4.09 7.61
N GLN A 58 13.12 4.69 6.49
CA GLN A 58 14.52 4.81 6.10
C GLN A 58 15.31 5.70 7.06
N SER A 59 14.69 6.77 7.59
CA SER A 59 15.34 7.69 8.52
C SER A 59 15.80 7.03 9.83
N VAL A 60 15.17 5.91 10.19
CA VAL A 60 15.53 5.09 11.36
C VAL A 60 16.16 3.74 10.97
N ASN A 61 16.59 3.58 9.71
CA ASN A 61 17.28 2.39 9.21
C ASN A 61 16.49 1.07 9.39
N ALA A 62 15.17 1.12 9.25
CA ALA A 62 14.27 -0.03 9.39
C ALA A 62 13.85 -0.66 8.05
N GLU A 63 14.20 -0.07 6.90
CA GLU A 63 13.90 -0.63 5.58
C GLU A 63 14.46 -2.05 5.39
N LYS A 64 15.59 -2.37 6.03
CA LYS A 64 16.22 -3.70 6.03
C LYS A 64 15.34 -4.83 6.58
N PHE A 65 14.25 -4.50 7.28
CA PHE A 65 13.27 -5.47 7.79
C PHE A 65 12.12 -5.74 6.81
N MET A 66 12.13 -5.08 5.65
CA MET A 66 11.14 -5.22 4.60
C MET A 66 11.74 -5.88 3.36
N ASP A 67 10.86 -6.49 2.56
CA ASP A 67 11.20 -7.11 1.28
C ASP A 67 10.52 -6.42 0.09
N VAL A 68 9.36 -5.80 0.32
CA VAL A 68 8.54 -5.14 -0.70
C VAL A 68 7.90 -3.87 -0.15
N VAL A 69 7.94 -2.79 -0.90
CA VAL A 69 7.14 -1.58 -0.63
C VAL A 69 5.76 -1.74 -1.27
N SER A 70 4.69 -1.59 -0.50
CA SER A 70 3.30 -1.72 -0.98
C SER A 70 2.55 -0.39 -0.90
N SER A 71 1.75 -0.07 -1.91
CA SER A 71 0.96 1.17 -1.97
C SER A 71 -0.37 1.01 -2.70
N HIS A 72 -1.38 1.73 -2.22
CA HIS A 72 -2.64 1.91 -2.93
C HIS A 72 -2.55 3.06 -3.95
N GLY A 73 -3.57 3.21 -4.80
CA GLY A 73 -3.66 4.28 -5.80
C GLY A 73 -4.72 5.35 -5.53
N TYR A 74 -5.43 5.31 -4.39
CA TYR A 74 -6.66 6.09 -4.22
C TYR A 74 -6.44 7.58 -4.01
N SER A 75 -5.58 7.99 -3.07
CA SER A 75 -5.33 9.41 -2.82
C SER A 75 -4.30 10.03 -3.77
N ALA A 76 -3.46 9.19 -4.37
CA ALA A 76 -2.49 9.53 -5.39
C ALA A 76 -2.20 8.27 -6.22
N ALA A 77 -2.31 8.40 -7.54
CA ALA A 77 -2.00 7.34 -8.49
C ALA A 77 -0.51 6.96 -8.44
N PRO A 78 -0.13 5.73 -8.84
CA PRO A 78 1.26 5.39 -9.12
C PRO A 78 1.90 6.42 -10.05
N GLY A 79 3.08 6.91 -9.66
CA GLY A 79 3.81 7.96 -10.35
C GLY A 79 5.31 7.69 -10.32
N ASP A 80 6.08 8.66 -9.82
CA ASP A 80 7.54 8.54 -9.75
C ASP A 80 7.99 7.31 -8.94
N PRO A 81 9.09 6.64 -9.32
CA PRO A 81 9.60 5.49 -8.59
C PRO A 81 9.94 5.82 -7.13
N PHE A 82 9.70 4.86 -6.24
CA PHE A 82 10.16 4.95 -4.86
C PHE A 82 11.69 4.93 -4.79
N ASN A 83 12.26 5.72 -3.87
CA ASN A 83 13.69 5.71 -3.59
C ASN A 83 14.08 4.50 -2.72
N THR A 84 14.08 3.31 -3.31
CA THR A 84 14.41 2.02 -2.66
C THR A 84 15.04 1.07 -3.67
N THR A 85 15.73 0.05 -3.17
CA THR A 85 16.16 -1.11 -3.97
C THR A 85 15.21 -2.31 -3.86
N LEU A 86 14.22 -2.24 -2.95
CA LEU A 86 13.21 -3.27 -2.78
C LEU A 86 12.24 -3.27 -3.97
N SER A 87 11.56 -4.40 -4.17
CA SER A 87 10.44 -4.44 -5.12
C SER A 87 9.31 -3.52 -4.64
N VAL A 88 8.60 -2.90 -5.58
CA VAL A 88 7.45 -2.04 -5.29
C VAL A 88 6.20 -2.65 -5.92
N LEU A 89 5.12 -2.77 -5.15
CA LEU A 89 3.83 -3.26 -5.63
C LEU A 89 2.72 -2.23 -5.41
N GLN A 90 1.94 -2.01 -6.46
CA GLN A 90 0.62 -1.41 -6.37
C GLN A 90 -0.35 -2.51 -5.90
N THR A 91 -0.86 -2.41 -4.68
CA THR A 91 -1.59 -3.50 -4.02
C THR A 91 -3.11 -3.33 -4.01
N GLU A 92 -3.61 -2.08 -4.10
CA GLU A 92 -5.05 -1.83 -4.18
C GLU A 92 -5.40 -0.53 -4.91
N TRP A 93 -6.12 -0.61 -6.02
CA TRP A 93 -6.72 0.56 -6.67
C TRP A 93 -7.92 0.16 -7.52
N ALA A 94 -9.04 0.87 -7.35
CA ALA A 94 -10.26 0.63 -8.09
C ALA A 94 -11.10 1.91 -8.24
N ASN A 95 -12.03 1.89 -9.17
CA ASN A 95 -13.08 2.90 -9.25
C ASN A 95 -14.13 2.59 -8.17
N ILE A 96 -14.17 3.45 -7.14
CA ILE A 96 -15.09 3.31 -6.00
C ILE A 96 -16.12 4.45 -5.92
N PHE A 97 -16.11 5.36 -6.89
CA PHE A 97 -16.90 6.59 -6.86
C PHE A 97 -18.00 6.64 -7.90
N SER A 98 -17.90 5.87 -8.99
CA SER A 98 -18.91 5.83 -10.05
C SER A 98 -19.47 4.42 -10.26
N PRO A 99 -20.61 4.29 -10.97
CA PRO A 99 -21.22 3.00 -11.25
C PRO A 99 -20.29 2.06 -12.02
N TRP A 100 -20.64 0.76 -12.01
CA TRP A 100 -20.01 -0.24 -12.86
C TRP A 100 -20.06 0.19 -14.34
N SER A 101 -18.90 0.16 -15.02
CA SER A 101 -18.81 0.39 -16.46
C SER A 101 -18.48 -0.90 -17.19
N THR A 102 -19.07 -1.07 -18.37
CA THR A 102 -18.64 -2.07 -19.37
C THR A 102 -17.98 -1.40 -20.59
N GLY A 103 -17.83 -0.07 -20.53
CA GLY A 103 -17.22 0.74 -21.58
C GLY A 103 -15.71 0.55 -21.65
N TRP A 104 -15.16 0.68 -22.87
CA TRP A 104 -13.71 0.68 -23.08
C TRP A 104 -13.13 2.09 -23.09
N ASP A 105 -13.73 3.03 -23.81
CA ASP A 105 -13.21 4.40 -24.02
C ASP A 105 -14.36 5.41 -24.15
N THR A 106 -15.22 5.46 -23.13
CA THR A 106 -16.32 6.43 -23.05
C THR A 106 -15.95 7.68 -22.24
N GLY A 107 -14.79 7.66 -21.58
CA GLY A 107 -14.30 8.71 -20.69
C GLY A 107 -14.74 8.56 -19.24
N ALA A 108 -15.33 7.42 -18.85
CA ALA A 108 -15.74 7.16 -17.48
C ALA A 108 -14.59 6.57 -16.64
N ASP A 109 -14.60 6.81 -15.32
CA ASP A 109 -13.56 6.33 -14.39
C ASP A 109 -13.48 4.79 -14.28
N GLY A 110 -14.55 4.09 -14.68
CA GLY A 110 -14.60 2.64 -14.74
C GLY A 110 -14.18 2.03 -16.08
N ASP A 111 -13.81 2.85 -17.06
CA ASP A 111 -13.55 2.37 -18.42
C ASP A 111 -12.23 1.62 -18.53
N GLY A 112 -12.23 0.58 -19.38
CA GLY A 112 -11.06 -0.29 -19.58
C GLY A 112 -9.81 0.47 -20.01
N LEU A 113 -9.92 1.47 -20.89
CA LEU A 113 -8.78 2.25 -21.37
C LEU A 113 -8.08 3.02 -20.26
N LEU A 114 -8.85 3.60 -19.33
CA LEU A 114 -8.27 4.34 -18.20
C LEU A 114 -7.41 3.41 -17.33
N TRP A 115 -7.91 2.22 -17.02
CA TRP A 115 -7.16 1.25 -16.22
C TRP A 115 -5.97 0.66 -16.99
N ALA A 116 -6.11 0.43 -18.30
CA ALA A 116 -4.99 0.02 -19.15
C ALA A 116 -3.85 1.05 -19.21
N SER A 117 -4.14 2.34 -19.02
CA SER A 117 -3.12 3.40 -18.93
C SER A 117 -2.49 3.60 -17.54
N ARG A 118 -3.00 2.89 -16.52
CA ARG A 118 -2.63 3.05 -15.11
C ARG A 118 -1.83 1.88 -14.54
N ILE A 119 -1.71 0.79 -15.31
CA ILE A 119 -1.07 -0.48 -14.95
C ILE A 119 0.07 -0.72 -15.95
#